data_AF-A0A480A2U2-F1
#
_entry.id   AF-A0A480A2U2-F1
#
_cell.length_a   1.000
_cell.length_b   1.000
_cell.length_c   1.000
_cell.angle_alpha   90.00
_cell.angle_beta   90.00
_cell.angle_gamma   90.00
#
_symmetry.space_group_name_H-M   'P 1'
#
loop_
_entity.id
_entity.type
_entity.pdbx_description
1 polymer ?
#
loop_
_entity_poly.entity_id
_entity_poly.type
_entity_poly.pdbx_seq_one_letter_code
_entity_poly.pdbx_strand_id
1 'polypeptide(L)'
;MITQLMVQPSSLISSGMKMSEFGDIYLFKFTDELQSRFEELLEKKKADLLTPEEEAEYVGISELQRIFTLINAQIAAKSKWCPNKLEEL
;
A
#
# COMPACT_ATOMS: atom_id res chain seq x y z
N MET A 1 2.44 -4.58 -29.66
CA MET A 1 2.09 -3.79 -28.47
C MET A 1 1.89 -4.76 -27.33
N ILE A 2 2.61 -4.61 -26.22
CA ILE A 2 2.40 -5.43 -25.02
C ILE A 2 1.26 -4.74 -24.26
N THR A 3 0.06 -5.30 -24.34
CA THR A 3 -1.08 -4.84 -23.52
C THR A 3 -0.78 -5.23 -22.08
N GLN A 4 -0.33 -4.27 -21.28
CA GLN A 4 -0.11 -4.48 -19.85
C GLN A 4 -1.49 -4.44 -19.18
N LEU A 5 -1.98 -5.60 -18.73
CA LEU A 5 -3.10 -5.65 -17.80
C LEU A 5 -2.67 -4.84 -16.56
N MET A 6 -3.47 -3.86 -16.16
CA MET A 6 -3.12 -3.01 -15.01
C MET A 6 -4.36 -2.81 -14.17
N VAL A 7 -4.31 -3.28 -12.92
CA VAL A 7 -5.34 -3.00 -11.93
C VAL A 7 -5.14 -1.57 -11.43
N GLN A 8 -6.17 -0.73 -11.58
CA GLN A 8 -6.12 0.64 -11.10
C GLN A 8 -6.08 0.66 -9.57
N PRO A 9 -5.07 1.29 -8.93
CA PRO A 9 -4.97 1.34 -7.47
C PRO A 9 -6.21 1.97 -6.81
N SER A 10 -6.85 2.94 -7.48
CA SER A 10 -8.08 3.56 -7.01
C SER A 10 -9.24 2.59 -6.86
N SER A 11 -9.31 1.54 -7.70
CA SER A 11 -10.34 0.50 -7.59
C SER A 11 -10.17 -0.37 -6.35
N LEU A 12 -8.97 -0.42 -5.77
CA LEU A 12 -8.64 -1.20 -4.58
C LEU A 12 -8.87 -0.40 -3.29
N ILE A 13 -9.04 0.92 -3.36
CA ILE A 13 -9.26 1.78 -2.18
C ILE A 13 -10.59 1.45 -1.50
N SER A 14 -11.65 1.20 -2.27
CA SER A 14 -13.01 1.00 -1.75
C SER A 14 -13.14 -0.26 -0.88
N SER A 15 -12.40 -1.33 -1.19
CA SER A 15 -12.44 -2.62 -0.48
C SER A 15 -11.16 -2.93 0.31
N GLY A 16 -10.03 -2.34 -0.07
CA GLY A 16 -8.71 -2.70 0.42
C GLY A 16 -8.13 -1.73 1.45
N MET A 17 -8.79 -0.61 1.75
CA MET A 17 -8.28 0.39 2.70
C MET A 17 -8.98 0.28 4.06
N LYS A 18 -8.19 0.29 5.15
CA LYS A 18 -8.67 0.60 6.51
C LYS A 18 -7.80 1.67 7.16
N MET A 19 -8.40 2.44 8.06
CA MET A 19 -7.65 3.36 8.92
C MET A 19 -7.29 2.66 10.24
N SER A 20 -6.10 2.93 10.75
CA SER A 20 -5.64 2.50 12.06
C SER A 20 -5.29 3.71 12.90
N GLU A 21 -5.80 3.77 14.11
CA GLU A 21 -5.29 4.70 15.10
C GLU A 21 -3.87 4.28 15.52
N PHE A 22 -2.99 5.27 15.64
CA PHE A 22 -1.63 5.11 16.13
C PHE A 22 -1.24 6.37 16.91
N GLY A 23 -1.36 6.31 18.24
CA GLY A 23 -1.27 7.51 19.07
C GLY A 23 -2.42 8.47 18.77
N ASP A 24 -2.11 9.73 18.46
CA ASP A 24 -3.11 10.77 18.15
C ASP A 24 -3.41 10.91 16.64
N ILE A 25 -2.93 9.98 15.79
CA ILE A 25 -3.11 10.03 14.34
C ILE A 25 -3.74 8.77 13.76
N TYR A 26 -4.42 8.93 12.63
CA TYR A 26 -4.96 7.84 11.84
C TYR A 26 -4.09 7.60 10.62
N LEU A 27 -3.57 6.37 10.50
CA LEU A 27 -2.75 5.91 9.39
C LEU A 27 -3.56 4.98 8.49
N PHE A 28 -3.32 5.07 7.18
CA PHE A 28 -3.89 4.18 6.18
C PHE A 28 -3.13 2.85 6.16
N LYS A 29 -3.86 1.74 6.15
CA LYS A 29 -3.29 0.40 5.99
C LYS A 29 -4.22 -0.45 5.12
N PHE A 30 -3.72 -1.58 4.65
CA PHE A 30 -4.55 -2.55 3.96
C PHE A 30 -5.52 -3.23 4.91
N THR A 31 -6.70 -3.61 4.40
CA THR A 31 -7.57 -4.60 5.06
C THR A 31 -6.83 -5.92 5.21
N ASP A 32 -7.24 -6.76 6.17
CA ASP A 32 -6.57 -8.04 6.39
C ASP A 32 -6.68 -8.95 5.15
N GLU A 33 -7.80 -8.88 4.44
CA GLU A 33 -8.02 -9.57 3.17
C GLU A 33 -7.03 -9.11 2.07
N LEU A 34 -6.89 -7.80 1.86
CA LEU A 34 -5.98 -7.28 0.84
C LEU A 34 -4.51 -7.52 1.22
N GLN A 35 -4.18 -7.44 2.51
CA GLN A 35 -2.85 -7.75 3.02
C GLN A 35 -2.50 -9.22 2.77
N SER A 36 -3.38 -10.17 3.13
CA SER A 36 -3.16 -11.59 2.88
C SER A 36 -3.04 -11.89 1.38
N ARG A 37 -3.89 -11.28 0.55
CA ARG A 37 -3.80 -11.44 -0.91
C ARG A 37 -2.46 -10.93 -1.46
N PHE A 38 -1.99 -9.79 -0.96
CA PHE A 38 -0.71 -9.25 -1.36
C PHE A 38 0.47 -10.14 -0.96
N GLU A 39 0.42 -10.74 0.23
CA GLU A 39 1.41 -11.70 0.69
C GLU A 39 1.44 -12.97 -0.17
N GLU A 40 0.27 -13.52 -0.53
CA GLU A 40 0.19 -14.65 -1.47
C GLU A 40 0.83 -14.32 -2.82
N LEU A 41 0.51 -13.15 -3.38
CA LEU A 41 1.10 -12.69 -4.64
C LEU A 41 2.61 -12.50 -4.51
N LEU A 42 3.10 -12.02 -3.37
CA LEU A 42 4.52 -11.87 -3.11
C LEU A 42 5.25 -13.23 -3.06
N GLU A 43 4.65 -14.24 -2.43
CA GLU A 43 5.21 -15.59 -2.41
C GLU A 43 5.21 -16.23 -3.80
N LYS A 44 4.13 -16.06 -4.57
CA LYS A 44 4.09 -16.50 -5.97
C LYS A 44 5.12 -15.78 -6.84
N LYS A 45 5.31 -14.47 -6.62
CA LYS A 45 6.32 -13.68 -7.33
C LYS A 45 7.73 -14.20 -7.06
N LYS A 46 8.06 -14.50 -5.81
CA LYS A 46 9.37 -15.06 -5.44
C LYS A 46 9.64 -16.42 -6.10
N ALA A 47 8.58 -17.17 -6.42
CA ALA A 47 8.67 -18.44 -7.13
C ALA A 47 8.58 -18.30 -8.67
N ASP A 48 8.46 -17.06 -9.20
CA ASP A 48 8.20 -16.78 -10.62
C ASP A 48 6.94 -17.47 -11.16
N LEU A 49 5.91 -17.63 -10.32
CA LEU A 49 4.65 -18.33 -10.63
C LEU A 49 3.45 -17.40 -10.86
N LEU A 50 3.65 -16.09 -10.98
CA LEU A 50 2.55 -15.15 -11.22
C LEU A 50 2.01 -15.29 -12.64
N THR A 51 0.69 -15.39 -12.76
CA THR A 51 0.03 -15.22 -14.06
C THR A 51 0.06 -13.74 -14.48
N PRO A 52 -0.17 -13.41 -15.76
CA PRO A 52 -0.26 -12.02 -16.21
C PRO A 52 -1.31 -11.19 -15.46
N GLU A 53 -2.42 -11.82 -15.06
CA GLU A 53 -3.47 -11.19 -14.25
C GLU A 53 -3.02 -10.95 -12.81
N GLU A 54 -2.31 -11.92 -12.22
CA GLU A 54 -1.77 -11.80 -10.87
C GLU A 54 -0.62 -10.78 -10.81
N GLU A 55 0.18 -10.65 -11.86
CA GLU A 55 1.19 -9.59 -11.99
C GLU A 55 0.51 -8.21 -12.07
N ALA A 56 -0.57 -8.09 -12.85
CA ALA A 56 -1.35 -6.86 -12.93
C ALA A 56 -1.96 -6.44 -11.58
N GLU A 57 -2.46 -7.42 -10.82
CA GLU A 57 -2.97 -7.27 -9.47
C GLU A 57 -1.86 -6.86 -8.50
N TYR A 58 -0.73 -7.57 -8.52
CA TYR A 58 0.45 -7.28 -7.71
C TYR A 58 0.96 -5.85 -7.93
N VAL A 59 1.07 -5.41 -9.18
CA VAL A 59 1.49 -4.05 -9.52
C VAL A 59 0.48 -3.02 -8.99
N GLY A 60 -0.83 -3.27 -9.15
CA GLY A 60 -1.89 -2.39 -8.64
C GLY A 60 -1.86 -2.24 -7.11
N ILE A 61 -1.69 -3.35 -6.38
CA ILE A 61 -1.59 -3.34 -4.91
C ILE A 61 -0.28 -2.68 -4.45
N SER A 62 0.83 -2.94 -5.14
CA SER A 62 2.14 -2.34 -4.82
C SER A 62 2.11 -0.82 -4.94
N GLU A 63 1.49 -0.29 -6.00
CA GLU A 63 1.31 1.16 -6.16
C GLU A 63 0.40 1.74 -5.08
N LEU A 64 -0.67 1.03 -4.69
CA LEU A 64 -1.51 1.46 -3.57
C LEU A 64 -0.73 1.52 -2.24
N GLN A 65 0.13 0.53 -1.97
CA GLN A 65 0.99 0.51 -0.79
C GLN A 65 1.91 1.73 -0.74
N ARG A 66 2.47 2.09 -1.90
CA ARG A 66 3.34 3.26 -2.05
C ARG A 66 2.58 4.56 -1.78
N ILE A 67 1.36 4.69 -2.28
CA ILE A 67 0.47 5.82 -2.00
C ILE A 67 0.21 5.94 -0.49
N PHE A 68 -0.17 4.84 0.18
CA PHE A 68 -0.40 4.85 1.63
C PHE A 68 0.84 5.23 2.41
N THR A 69 2.01 4.72 2.01
CA THR A 69 3.29 5.05 2.65
C THR A 69 3.58 6.55 2.57
N LEU A 70 3.38 7.18 1.40
CA LEU A 70 3.59 8.62 1.22
C LEU A 70 2.61 9.45 2.05
N ILE A 71 1.32 9.09 2.06
CA ILE A 71 0.30 9.79 2.84
C ILE A 71 0.61 9.65 4.34
N ASN A 72 0.90 8.44 4.80
CA ASN A 72 1.24 8.16 6.19
C ASN A 72 2.50 8.91 6.64
N ALA A 73 3.53 9.00 5.79
CA ALA A 73 4.72 9.77 6.07
C ALA A 73 4.40 11.27 6.23
N GLN A 74 3.52 11.83 5.39
CA GLN A 74 3.07 13.22 5.53
C GLN A 74 2.24 13.46 6.79
N ILE A 75 1.36 12.51 7.15
CA ILE A 75 0.59 12.58 8.40
C ILE A 75 1.53 12.54 9.60
N ALA A 76 2.47 11.59 9.63
CA ALA A 76 3.45 11.46 10.69
C ALA A 76 4.29 12.74 10.84
N ALA A 77 4.80 13.29 9.74
CA ALA A 77 5.61 14.51 9.73
C ALA A 77 4.86 15.75 10.25
N LYS A 78 3.54 15.84 10.00
CA LYS A 78 2.67 16.93 10.50
C LYS A 78 2.14 16.68 11.91
N SER A 79 2.22 15.45 12.39
CA SER A 79 1.76 15.09 13.72
C SER A 79 2.77 15.53 14.77
N LYS A 80 2.29 15.80 15.99
CA LYS A 80 3.18 16.05 17.16
C LYS A 80 4.05 14.84 17.48
N TRP A 81 3.68 13.65 16.99
CA TRP A 81 4.42 12.41 17.14
C TRP A 81 5.54 12.34 16.11
N CYS A 82 6.61 13.10 16.36
CA CYS A 82 7.90 12.95 15.71
C CYS A 82 8.94 12.61 16.81
N PRO A 83 9.45 11.38 16.91
CA PRO A 83 10.51 11.05 17.88
C PRO A 83 11.83 11.76 17.55
N ASN A 84 12.02 12.18 16.30
CA ASN A 84 12.99 13.19 15.91
C ASN A 84 12.24 14.39 15.36
N LYS A 85 12.14 15.45 16.16
CA LYS A 85 11.89 16.80 15.62
C LYS A 85 12.96 17.02 14.56
N LEU A 86 12.58 16.99 13.28
CA LEU A 86 13.40 17.57 12.23
C LEU A 86 13.37 19.07 12.51
N GLU A 87 14.35 19.54 13.27
CA GLU A 87 14.59 20.97 13.45
C GLU A 87 14.74 21.56 12.05
N GLU A 88 13.91 22.55 11.75
CA GLU A 88 13.89 23.26 10.48
C GLU A 88 15.31 23.79 10.18
N LEU A 89 15.83 23.39 9.02
CA LEU A 89 17.06 23.94 8.42
C LEU A 89 16.82 25.35 7.89
#